data_AF-A0A442ERJ5-F1
#
_entry.id   AF-A0A442ERJ5-F1
#
_cell.length_a   1.000
_cell.length_b   1.000
_cell.length_c   1.000
_cell.angle_alpha   90.00
_cell.angle_beta   90.00
_cell.angle_gamma   90.00
#
_symmetry.space_group_name_H-M   'P 1'
#
loop_
_entity.id
_entity.type
_entity.pdbx_description
1 polymer ?
#
loop_
_entity_poly.entity_id
_entity_poly.type
_entity_poly.pdbx_seq_one_letter_code
_entity_poly.pdbx_strand_id
1 'polypeptide(L)'
;MTTAVSTFFTRRCVVAGLTVAAASTAVLPADMARAQTKQTTPDKSLYERLGGVFAIAAVVDYFSDAVVKNPIVGKKSKNPQLRKWHTKNLERLPGLKFMRTLWVCDVAGGPYKFVATRPGATPLGLEEAHRDLRISPAEFDEVAAELGRTLDHFKVPEAEKSEVLEAFAAHKDEVTAGFAKKG
;
A
#
# COMPACT_ATOMS: atom_id res chain seq x y z
N MET A 1 -33.91 3.01 -32.34
CA MET A 1 -33.16 1.74 -32.31
C MET A 1 -32.90 1.44 -30.85
N THR A 2 -33.69 0.53 -30.29
CA THR A 2 -33.67 0.18 -28.87
C THR A 2 -33.12 -1.23 -28.79
N THR A 3 -32.07 -1.45 -28.01
CA THR A 3 -31.59 -2.81 -27.75
C THR A 3 -31.23 -2.90 -26.28
N ALA A 4 -32.20 -3.38 -25.51
CA ALA A 4 -31.93 -4.00 -24.22
C ALA A 4 -31.60 -5.47 -24.50
N VAL A 5 -30.47 -5.94 -23.99
CA VAL A 5 -30.19 -7.36 -23.86
C VAL A 5 -29.88 -7.63 -22.39
N SER A 6 -30.85 -8.23 -21.74
CA SER A 6 -30.70 -8.90 -20.45
C SER A 6 -30.54 -10.39 -20.74
N THR A 7 -29.60 -11.07 -20.08
CA THR A 7 -29.86 -12.18 -19.14
C THR A 7 -28.75 -13.23 -19.04
N PHE A 8 -28.43 -13.52 -17.77
CA PHE A 8 -28.05 -14.79 -17.15
C PHE A 8 -26.83 -15.60 -17.66
N PHE A 9 -25.74 -15.51 -16.89
CA PHE A 9 -24.73 -16.56 -16.81
C PHE A 9 -25.26 -17.77 -16.04
N THR A 10 -25.53 -18.86 -16.75
CA THR A 10 -25.91 -20.16 -16.18
C THR A 10 -24.71 -20.81 -15.51
N ARG A 11 -24.74 -20.92 -14.18
CA ARG A 11 -23.91 -21.83 -13.38
C ARG A 11 -24.47 -23.24 -13.51
N ARG A 12 -23.65 -24.22 -13.91
CA ARG A 12 -23.69 -25.62 -13.44
C ARG A 12 -22.62 -26.47 -14.14
N CYS A 13 -21.68 -26.98 -13.36
CA CYS A 13 -21.09 -28.29 -13.59
C CYS A 13 -21.14 -29.06 -12.27
N VAL A 14 -21.94 -30.13 -12.27
CA VAL A 14 -21.97 -31.20 -11.28
C VAL A 14 -21.37 -32.42 -11.98
N VAL A 15 -20.37 -33.06 -11.40
CA VAL A 15 -19.98 -34.47 -11.67
C VAL A 15 -19.38 -34.98 -10.34
N ALA A 16 -20.15 -35.69 -9.52
CA ALA A 16 -20.33 -37.16 -9.50
C ALA A 16 -19.10 -37.89 -8.92
N GLY A 17 -19.32 -38.54 -7.78
CA GLY A 17 -18.31 -39.32 -7.06
C GLY A 17 -18.10 -40.72 -7.62
N LEU A 18 -17.09 -41.40 -7.08
CA LEU A 18 -16.99 -42.85 -7.08
C LEU A 18 -16.18 -43.32 -5.88
N THR A 19 -16.82 -44.08 -5.00
CA THR A 19 -16.22 -44.82 -3.89
C THR A 19 -15.87 -46.24 -4.36
N VAL A 20 -14.65 -46.71 -4.06
CA VAL A 20 -14.36 -48.15 -3.95
C VAL A 20 -13.45 -48.36 -2.75
N ALA A 21 -13.90 -49.22 -1.84
CA ALA A 21 -13.18 -49.70 -0.67
C ALA A 21 -12.35 -50.95 -1.04
N ALA A 22 -11.12 -51.02 -0.53
CA ALA A 22 -10.39 -52.27 -0.37
C ALA A 22 -9.57 -52.18 0.93
N ALA A 23 -9.92 -53.04 1.89
CA ALA A 23 -9.22 -53.18 3.15
C ALA A 23 -7.94 -54.01 2.94
N SER A 24 -6.83 -53.55 3.51
CA SER A 24 -5.60 -54.34 3.69
C SER A 24 -5.08 -54.08 5.09
N THR A 25 -5.23 -55.08 5.95
CA THR A 25 -4.65 -55.13 7.29
C THR A 25 -3.19 -55.56 7.19
N ALA A 26 -2.27 -54.63 7.41
CA ALA A 26 -0.88 -54.95 7.75
C ALA A 26 -0.53 -54.18 9.02
N VAL A 27 -0.39 -54.90 10.13
CA VAL A 27 0.12 -54.37 11.40
C VAL A 27 1.64 -54.46 11.34
N LEU A 28 2.31 -53.30 11.41
CA LEU A 28 3.73 -53.19 11.73
C LEU A 28 3.87 -52.23 12.92
N PRO A 29 4.55 -52.62 14.01
CA PRO A 29 4.89 -51.71 15.09
C PRO A 29 6.22 -51.03 14.75
N ALA A 30 6.19 -49.72 14.55
CA ALA A 30 7.38 -48.89 14.65
C ALA A 30 6.93 -47.52 15.15
N ASP A 31 7.44 -47.15 16.33
CA ASP A 31 7.41 -45.81 16.89
C ASP A 31 7.99 -44.80 15.88
N MET A 32 7.16 -44.34 14.95
CA MET A 32 7.41 -43.09 14.25
C MET A 32 6.79 -42.00 15.10
N ALA A 33 7.61 -41.48 16.02
CA ALA A 33 7.40 -40.19 16.64
C ALA A 33 6.97 -39.22 15.53
N ARG A 34 5.67 -38.93 15.49
CA ARG A 34 5.09 -37.91 14.62
C ARG A 34 5.62 -36.59 15.15
N ALA A 35 6.77 -36.17 14.64
CA ALA A 35 7.16 -34.79 14.65
C ALA A 35 6.05 -34.06 13.89
N GLN A 36 5.04 -33.58 14.63
CA GLN A 36 4.15 -32.56 14.14
C GLN A 36 5.04 -31.34 13.91
N THR A 37 5.56 -31.20 12.70
CA THR A 37 5.86 -29.90 12.14
C THR A 37 4.57 -29.10 12.31
N LYS A 38 4.53 -28.25 13.34
CA LYS A 38 3.57 -27.14 13.39
C LYS A 38 3.73 -26.47 12.04
N GLN A 39 2.76 -26.66 11.14
CA GLN A 39 2.61 -25.79 10.00
C GLN A 39 2.35 -24.43 10.62
N THR A 40 3.39 -23.61 10.74
CA THR A 40 3.25 -22.18 10.96
C THR A 40 2.48 -21.69 9.76
N THR A 41 1.19 -21.45 9.95
CA THR A 41 0.41 -20.62 9.04
C THR A 41 1.26 -19.38 8.79
N PRO A 42 1.55 -19.02 7.52
CA PRO A 42 2.30 -17.80 7.25
C PRO A 42 1.64 -16.64 7.99
N ASP A 43 2.44 -15.83 8.68
CA ASP A 43 1.92 -14.63 9.32
C ASP A 43 1.25 -13.76 8.24
N LYS A 44 0.09 -13.20 8.59
CA LYS A 44 -0.66 -12.32 7.69
C LYS A 44 0.25 -11.18 7.23
N SER A 45 0.21 -10.89 5.94
CA SER A 45 0.88 -9.72 5.37
C SER A 45 0.41 -8.44 6.08
N LEU A 46 1.23 -7.38 6.05
CA LEU A 46 0.81 -6.07 6.53
C LEU A 46 -0.45 -5.59 5.78
N TYR A 47 -0.56 -5.88 4.49
CA TYR A 47 -1.74 -5.57 3.67
C TYR A 47 -3.02 -6.19 4.24
N GLU A 48 -2.98 -7.46 4.64
CA GLU A 48 -4.12 -8.14 5.26
C GLU A 48 -4.43 -7.58 6.65
N ARG A 49 -3.41 -7.25 7.44
CA ARG A 49 -3.58 -6.66 8.77
C ARG A 49 -4.14 -5.24 8.71
N LEU A 50 -3.78 -4.46 7.69
CA LEU A 50 -4.32 -3.13 7.41
C LEU A 50 -5.76 -3.16 6.85
N GLY A 51 -6.33 -4.34 6.56
CA GLY A 51 -7.69 -4.48 6.05
C GLY A 51 -7.82 -4.36 4.53
N GLY A 52 -6.70 -4.48 3.81
CA GLY A 52 -6.65 -4.48 2.35
C GLY A 52 -6.91 -3.13 1.69
N VAL A 53 -7.03 -3.14 0.35
CA VAL A 53 -6.99 -1.93 -0.49
C VAL A 53 -8.05 -0.88 -0.15
N PHE A 54 -9.26 -1.27 0.27
CA PHE A 54 -10.31 -0.31 0.61
C PHE A 54 -9.99 0.47 1.89
N ALA A 55 -9.47 -0.21 2.92
CA ALA A 55 -9.04 0.44 4.15
C ALA A 55 -7.82 1.33 3.90
N ILE A 56 -6.83 0.83 3.14
CA ILE A 56 -5.66 1.60 2.72
C ILE A 56 -6.08 2.85 1.93
N ALA A 57 -7.00 2.71 0.97
CA ALA A 57 -7.47 3.83 0.16
C ALA A 57 -8.17 4.91 1.00
N ALA A 58 -8.94 4.52 2.02
CA ALA A 58 -9.58 5.48 2.94
C ALA A 58 -8.55 6.27 3.76
N VAL A 59 -7.52 5.60 4.29
CA VAL A 59 -6.40 6.23 4.99
C VAL A 59 -5.66 7.20 4.06
N VAL A 60 -5.34 6.78 2.83
CA VAL A 60 -4.63 7.60 1.84
C VAL A 60 -5.46 8.80 1.38
N ASP A 61 -6.78 8.63 1.22
CA ASP A 61 -7.70 9.70 0.86
C ASP A 61 -7.68 10.82 1.89
N TYR A 62 -7.86 10.46 3.18
CA TYR A 62 -7.77 11.39 4.30
C TYR A 62 -6.40 12.04 4.41
N PHE A 63 -5.33 11.25 4.39
CA PHE A 63 -3.95 11.72 4.49
C PHE A 63 -3.62 12.75 3.41
N SER A 64 -4.00 12.47 2.17
CA SER A 64 -3.72 13.38 1.05
C SER A 64 -4.45 14.72 1.22
N ASP A 65 -5.68 14.71 1.71
CA ASP A 65 -6.42 15.94 2.01
C ASP A 65 -5.83 16.69 3.21
N ALA A 66 -5.31 15.98 4.21
CA ALA A 66 -4.63 16.55 5.36
C ALA A 66 -3.33 17.25 4.95
N VAL A 67 -2.49 16.61 4.12
CA VAL A 67 -1.26 17.20 3.56
C VAL A 67 -1.56 18.49 2.79
N VAL A 68 -2.63 18.54 2.00
CA VAL A 68 -3.05 19.76 1.27
C VAL A 68 -3.33 20.92 2.22
N LYS A 69 -3.93 20.63 3.39
CA LYS A 69 -4.31 21.62 4.41
C LYS A 69 -3.17 21.94 5.38
N ASN A 70 -2.14 21.10 5.44
CA ASN A 70 -1.02 21.24 6.35
C ASN A 70 -0.30 22.61 6.17
N PRO A 71 0.00 23.33 7.25
CA PRO A 71 0.58 24.68 7.17
C PRO A 71 2.03 24.71 6.67
N ILE A 72 2.78 23.62 6.83
CA ILE A 72 4.21 23.53 6.51
C ILE A 72 4.42 22.96 5.10
N VAL A 73 3.68 21.91 4.73
CA VAL A 73 3.90 21.19 3.45
C VAL A 73 2.78 21.37 2.42
N GLY A 74 1.66 21.98 2.81
CA GLY A 74 0.48 22.18 1.97
C GLY A 74 0.36 23.56 1.33
N LYS A 75 -0.88 24.07 1.22
CA LYS A 75 -1.22 25.35 0.56
C LYS A 75 -0.51 26.59 1.14
N LYS A 76 -0.06 26.51 2.39
CA LYS A 76 0.63 27.61 3.09
C LYS A 76 2.14 27.40 3.22
N SER A 77 2.68 26.35 2.59
CA SER A 77 4.10 26.00 2.66
C SER A 77 4.99 27.18 2.30
N LYS A 78 6.13 27.32 3.00
CA LYS A 78 7.17 28.28 2.65
C LYS A 78 7.91 27.88 1.37
N ASN A 79 8.01 26.58 1.09
CA ASN A 79 8.57 26.06 -0.16
C ASN A 79 7.63 26.41 -1.34
N PRO A 80 8.10 27.24 -2.30
CA PRO A 80 7.26 27.71 -3.39
C PRO A 80 6.85 26.59 -4.36
N GLN A 81 7.65 25.53 -4.50
CA GLN A 81 7.31 24.40 -5.36
C GLN A 81 6.17 23.57 -4.76
N LEU A 82 6.25 23.25 -3.46
CA LEU A 82 5.14 22.58 -2.74
C LEU A 82 3.89 23.44 -2.73
N ARG A 83 4.01 24.74 -2.40
CA ARG A 83 2.86 25.66 -2.40
C ARG A 83 2.20 25.76 -3.78
N LYS A 84 2.99 25.83 -4.86
CA LYS A 84 2.47 25.84 -6.23
C LYS A 84 1.69 24.55 -6.52
N TRP A 85 2.25 23.39 -6.19
CA TRP A 85 1.57 22.11 -6.41
C TRP A 85 0.21 22.07 -5.70
N HIS A 86 0.17 22.44 -4.42
CA HIS A 86 -1.05 22.41 -3.59
C HIS A 86 -2.08 23.52 -3.90
N THR A 87 -1.77 24.48 -4.77
CA THR A 87 -2.68 25.58 -5.13
C THR A 87 -3.05 25.62 -6.61
N LYS A 88 -2.24 25.03 -7.49
CA LYS A 88 -2.42 25.11 -8.95
C LYS A 88 -2.56 23.77 -9.65
N ASN A 89 -2.29 22.65 -8.97
CA ASN A 89 -2.29 21.32 -9.59
C ASN A 89 -3.24 20.32 -8.86
N LEU A 90 -4.21 20.81 -8.10
CA LEU A 90 -5.09 19.96 -7.29
C LEU A 90 -6.05 19.10 -8.14
N GLU A 91 -6.26 19.43 -9.40
CA GLU A 91 -6.96 18.57 -10.36
C GLU A 91 -6.27 17.20 -10.54
N ARG A 92 -4.97 17.09 -10.22
CA ARG A 92 -4.21 15.85 -10.24
C ARG A 92 -4.29 15.04 -8.94
N LEU A 93 -4.90 15.59 -7.88
CA LEU A 93 -4.98 14.95 -6.56
C LEU A 93 -5.64 13.56 -6.60
N PRO A 94 -6.72 13.30 -7.36
CA PRO A 94 -7.30 11.96 -7.44
C PRO A 94 -6.29 10.92 -7.95
N GLY A 95 -5.51 11.28 -8.98
CA GLY A 95 -4.43 10.42 -9.49
C GLY A 95 -3.32 10.20 -8.47
N LEU A 96 -2.95 11.24 -7.70
CA LEU A 96 -1.97 11.08 -6.63
C LEU A 96 -2.47 10.13 -5.52
N LYS A 97 -3.73 10.26 -5.10
CA LYS A 97 -4.36 9.36 -4.12
C LYS A 97 -4.29 7.91 -4.59
N PHE A 98 -4.65 7.65 -5.85
CA PHE A 98 -4.53 6.32 -6.45
C PHE A 98 -3.09 5.77 -6.42
N MET A 99 -2.11 6.56 -6.85
CA MET A 99 -0.70 6.10 -6.87
C MET A 99 -0.15 5.84 -5.46
N ARG A 100 -0.53 6.66 -4.47
CA ARG A 100 -0.17 6.44 -3.06
C ARG A 100 -0.80 5.15 -2.54
N THR A 101 -2.07 4.89 -2.83
CA THR A 101 -2.74 3.62 -2.47
C THR A 101 -2.02 2.42 -3.07
N LEU A 102 -1.66 2.47 -4.36
CA LEU A 102 -0.90 1.39 -5.00
C LEU A 102 0.45 1.14 -4.34
N TRP A 103 1.19 2.20 -4.01
CA TRP A 103 2.47 2.08 -3.32
C TRP A 103 2.30 1.41 -1.93
N VAL A 104 1.33 1.85 -1.12
CA VAL A 104 1.06 1.23 0.18
C VAL A 104 0.65 -0.24 0.02
N CYS A 105 -0.21 -0.56 -0.95
CA CYS A 105 -0.58 -1.94 -1.22
C CYS A 105 0.62 -2.82 -1.56
N ASP A 106 1.57 -2.34 -2.37
CA ASP A 106 2.74 -3.11 -2.77
C ASP A 106 3.71 -3.33 -1.61
N VAL A 107 4.09 -2.24 -0.92
CA VAL A 107 5.06 -2.29 0.19
C VAL A 107 4.52 -3.07 1.39
N ALA A 108 3.20 -3.11 1.58
CA ALA A 108 2.56 -3.90 2.63
C ALA A 108 2.44 -5.40 2.27
N GLY A 109 2.97 -5.84 1.12
CA GLY A 109 2.92 -7.24 0.68
C GLY A 109 1.58 -7.64 0.05
N GLY A 110 0.81 -6.67 -0.43
CA GLY A 110 -0.46 -6.90 -1.10
C GLY A 110 -0.32 -7.37 -2.56
N PRO A 111 -1.45 -7.68 -3.22
CA PRO A 111 -1.45 -8.26 -4.57
C PRO A 111 -1.22 -7.22 -5.68
N TYR A 112 -1.27 -5.92 -5.36
CA TYR A 112 -1.13 -4.84 -6.32
C TYR A 112 0.32 -4.36 -6.37
N LYS A 113 0.86 -4.20 -7.58
CA LYS A 113 2.22 -3.71 -7.80
C LYS A 113 2.23 -2.24 -8.17
N PHE A 114 3.12 -1.48 -7.53
CA PHE A 114 3.38 -0.11 -7.90
C PHE A 114 4.26 -0.08 -9.15
N VAL A 115 3.90 0.77 -10.11
CA VAL A 115 4.71 1.04 -11.29
C VAL A 115 4.92 2.53 -11.37
N ALA A 116 6.19 2.94 -11.39
CA ALA A 116 6.55 4.34 -11.50
C ALA A 116 6.02 4.94 -12.82
N THR A 117 5.42 6.13 -12.74
CA THR A 117 4.96 6.86 -13.94
C THR A 117 6.12 7.46 -14.74
N ARG A 118 7.30 7.58 -14.10
CA ARG A 118 8.55 8.01 -14.71
C ARG A 118 9.65 7.07 -14.22
N PRO A 119 10.44 6.46 -15.12
CA PRO A 119 11.59 5.67 -14.72
C PRO A 119 12.60 6.51 -13.93
N GLY A 120 13.24 5.88 -12.95
CA GLY A 120 14.27 6.45 -12.11
C GLY A 120 15.41 5.47 -11.86
N ALA A 121 16.28 5.78 -10.90
CA ALA A 121 17.35 4.92 -10.42
C ALA A 121 16.81 3.71 -9.63
N THR A 122 15.63 3.84 -9.01
CA THR A 122 14.92 2.73 -8.35
C THR A 122 13.66 2.34 -9.12
N PRO A 123 13.12 1.12 -8.93
CA PRO A 123 11.83 0.74 -9.50
C PRO A 123 10.66 1.66 -9.08
N LEU A 124 10.78 2.34 -7.95
CA LEU A 124 9.77 3.28 -7.46
C LEU A 124 9.92 4.67 -8.09
N GLY A 125 11.11 5.05 -8.56
CA GLY A 125 11.37 6.32 -9.24
C GLY A 125 10.95 7.55 -8.42
N LEU A 126 11.00 7.46 -7.09
CA LEU A 126 10.50 8.51 -6.20
C LEU A 126 11.35 9.77 -6.32
N GLU A 127 12.63 9.65 -6.60
CA GLU A 127 13.50 10.78 -6.83
C GLU A 127 13.04 11.61 -8.03
N GLU A 128 12.66 10.99 -9.15
CA GLU A 128 12.17 11.74 -10.32
C GLU A 128 10.77 12.29 -10.12
N ALA A 129 9.94 11.61 -9.32
CA ALA A 129 8.61 12.11 -8.96
C ALA A 129 8.68 13.36 -8.06
N HIS A 130 9.71 13.49 -7.22
CA HIS A 130 9.83 14.54 -6.20
C HIS A 130 10.93 15.58 -6.46
N ARG A 131 11.83 15.35 -7.43
CA ARG A 131 13.01 16.20 -7.71
C ARG A 131 12.67 17.69 -7.80
N ASP A 132 11.66 18.02 -8.59
CA ASP A 132 11.25 19.41 -8.85
C ASP A 132 10.54 20.06 -7.66
N LEU A 133 10.13 19.29 -6.66
CA LEU A 133 9.48 19.80 -5.45
C LEU A 133 10.49 20.32 -4.42
N ARG A 134 11.76 19.93 -4.55
CA ARG A 134 12.86 20.37 -3.65
C ARG A 134 12.52 20.19 -2.17
N ILE A 135 11.96 19.03 -1.83
CA ILE A 135 11.50 18.69 -0.49
C ILE A 135 12.70 18.57 0.44
N SER A 136 12.75 19.42 1.47
CA SER A 136 13.78 19.34 2.51
C SER A 136 13.55 18.14 3.44
N PRO A 137 14.59 17.66 4.16
CA PRO A 137 14.43 16.63 5.18
C PRO A 137 13.35 16.94 6.23
N ALA A 138 13.27 18.20 6.67
CA ALA A 138 12.26 18.62 7.65
C ALA A 138 10.83 18.62 7.06
N GLU A 139 10.67 18.94 5.78
CA GLU A 139 9.36 18.82 5.11
C GLU A 139 8.96 17.36 4.92
N PHE A 140 9.91 16.47 4.64
CA PHE A 140 9.65 15.03 4.61
C PHE A 140 9.18 14.53 5.98
N ASP A 141 9.86 14.94 7.06
CA ASP A 141 9.50 14.55 8.43
C ASP A 141 8.11 15.06 8.82
N GLU A 142 7.73 16.25 8.37
CA GLU A 142 6.38 16.75 8.58
C GLU A 142 5.32 15.94 7.83
N VAL A 143 5.60 15.48 6.60
CA VAL A 143 4.69 14.57 5.88
C VAL A 143 4.58 13.23 6.63
N ALA A 144 5.68 12.70 7.17
CA ALA A 144 5.67 11.49 7.98
C ALA A 144 4.85 11.67 9.28
N ALA A 145 4.95 12.85 9.91
CA ALA A 145 4.14 13.19 11.08
C ALA A 145 2.65 13.30 10.73
N GLU A 146 2.28 13.84 9.57
CA GLU A 146 0.89 13.86 9.08
C GLU A 146 0.35 12.45 8.80
N LEU A 147 1.21 11.55 8.29
CA LEU A 147 0.86 10.14 8.12
C LEU A 147 0.59 9.50 9.49
N GLY A 148 1.46 9.72 10.48
CA GLY A 148 1.25 9.26 11.85
C GLY A 148 -0.08 9.72 12.45
N ARG A 149 -0.40 11.02 12.34
CA ARG A 149 -1.69 11.59 12.77
C ARG A 149 -2.88 10.96 12.05
N THR A 150 -2.72 10.65 10.76
CA THR A 150 -3.78 9.98 9.99
C THR A 150 -3.99 8.55 10.46
N LEU A 151 -2.92 7.79 10.70
CA LEU A 151 -3.02 6.42 11.22
C LEU A 151 -3.69 6.41 12.60
N ASP A 152 -3.39 7.40 13.45
CA ASP A 152 -4.06 7.60 14.74
C ASP A 152 -5.57 7.91 14.58
N HIS A 153 -5.93 8.74 13.60
CA HIS A 153 -7.33 9.04 13.29
C HIS A 153 -8.12 7.77 12.95
N PHE A 154 -7.52 6.86 12.19
CA PHE A 154 -8.11 5.57 11.82
C PHE A 154 -7.93 4.49 12.90
N LYS A 155 -7.24 4.79 14.01
CA LYS A 155 -6.96 3.86 15.12
C LYS A 155 -6.24 2.60 14.64
N VAL A 156 -5.30 2.77 13.70
CA VAL A 156 -4.43 1.68 13.26
C VAL A 156 -3.60 1.21 14.46
N PRO A 157 -3.51 -0.09 14.75
CA PRO A 157 -2.75 -0.55 15.91
C PRO A 157 -1.25 -0.22 15.79
N GLU A 158 -0.58 -0.07 16.93
CA GLU A 158 0.80 0.46 16.98
C GLU A 158 1.82 -0.38 16.19
N ALA A 159 1.63 -1.71 16.10
CA ALA A 159 2.49 -2.58 15.32
C ALA A 159 2.42 -2.23 13.82
N GLU A 160 1.21 -2.24 13.25
CA GLU A 160 0.98 -1.88 11.84
C GLU A 160 1.38 -0.42 11.55
N LYS A 161 1.09 0.50 12.48
CA LYS A 161 1.48 1.91 12.36
C LYS A 161 2.99 2.07 12.27
N SER A 162 3.74 1.36 13.13
CA SER A 162 5.20 1.41 13.12
C SER A 162 5.77 0.90 11.80
N GLU A 163 5.29 -0.24 11.32
CA GLU A 163 5.72 -0.82 10.03
C GLU A 163 5.42 0.11 8.84
N VAL A 164 4.24 0.76 8.83
CA VAL A 164 3.89 1.74 7.79
C VAL A 164 4.82 2.95 7.81
N LEU A 165 5.13 3.48 9.01
CA LEU A 165 6.01 4.64 9.15
C LEU A 165 7.47 4.29 8.81
N GLU A 166 7.93 3.09 9.15
CA GLU A 166 9.26 2.58 8.76
C GLU A 166 9.37 2.43 7.24
N ALA A 167 8.37 1.82 6.60
CA ALA A 167 8.30 1.70 5.14
C ALA A 167 8.30 3.07 4.46
N PHE A 168 7.59 4.06 5.03
CA PHE A 168 7.61 5.44 4.53
C PHE A 168 9.00 6.08 4.69
N ALA A 169 9.61 5.97 5.87
CA ALA A 169 10.89 6.58 6.19
C ALA A 169 12.06 6.04 5.34
N ALA A 170 11.98 4.78 4.89
CA ALA A 170 12.97 4.16 4.01
C ALA A 170 13.19 4.93 2.69
N HIS A 171 12.23 5.77 2.27
CA HIS A 171 12.31 6.54 1.03
C HIS A 171 12.80 7.98 1.19
N LYS A 172 13.25 8.38 2.40
CA LYS A 172 13.64 9.77 2.68
C LYS A 172 14.72 10.28 1.72
N ASP A 173 15.75 9.48 1.45
CA ASP A 173 16.86 9.88 0.58
C ASP A 173 16.42 10.10 -0.87
N GLU A 174 15.57 9.21 -1.41
CA GLU A 174 15.03 9.34 -2.76
C GLU A 174 14.17 10.61 -2.89
N VAL A 175 13.23 10.83 -1.95
CA VAL A 175 12.29 11.95 -1.99
C VAL A 175 13.00 13.30 -1.79
N THR A 176 14.06 13.35 -0.99
CA THR A 176 14.81 14.57 -0.71
C THR A 176 15.99 14.81 -1.65
N ALA A 177 16.25 13.92 -2.61
CA ALA A 177 17.38 14.03 -3.54
C ALA A 177 17.41 15.35 -4.35
N GLY A 178 16.24 15.95 -4.61
CA GLY A 178 16.13 17.26 -5.29
C GLY A 178 16.55 18.45 -4.43
N PHE A 179 16.56 18.31 -3.10
CA PHE A 179 16.92 19.37 -2.16
C PHE A 179 18.44 19.56 -2.04
N ALA A 180 19.19 18.45 -2.00
CA ALA A 180 20.66 18.47 -1.86
C ALA A 180 21.40 19.13 -3.03
N LYS A 181 20.77 19.26 -4.21
CA LYS A 181 21.36 19.89 -5.40
C LYS A 181 21.46 21.43 -5.34
N LYS A 182 21.39 22.03 -4.15
CA LYS A 182 21.88 23.39 -3.91
C LYS A 182 23.30 23.33 -3.33
N GLY A 183 24.25 23.08 -4.23
CA GLY A 183 25.65 23.48 -4.13
C GLY A 183 26.00 24.12 -5.46
#